data_AF-A0A4Z1C4I7-F1
#
_entry.id   AF-A0A4Z1C4I7-F1
#
_cell.length_a   1.000
_cell.length_b   1.000
_cell.length_c   1.000
_cell.angle_alpha   90.00
_cell.angle_beta   90.00
_cell.angle_gamma   90.00
#
_symmetry.space_group_name_H-M   'P 1'
#
loop_
_entity.id
_entity.type
_entity.pdbx_description
1 polymer ?
#
loop_
_entity_poly.entity_id
_entity_poly.type
_entity_poly.pdbx_seq_one_letter_code
_entity_poly.pdbx_strand_id
1 'polypeptide(L)'
;MPNRDYQKMFMAAGMPKNQIESVLDHFHATGEAADITTVAEYDVAKSIYVVMDASVPSGDFHSPVARYLISLGAQISGWEDRVAEDAADTSVSLSS
;
A
#
# COMPACT_ATOMS: atom_id res chain seq x y z
N MET A 1 21.83 -0.87 -12.29
CA MET A 1 20.52 -0.35 -12.73
C MET A 1 19.40 -1.31 -12.32
N PRO A 2 18.97 -1.32 -11.04
CA PRO A 2 17.88 -2.19 -10.56
C PRO A 2 16.46 -1.68 -10.94
N ASN A 3 16.34 -0.43 -11.38
CA ASN A 3 15.07 0.28 -11.53
C ASN A 3 14.14 -0.31 -12.62
N ARG A 4 14.69 -0.81 -13.74
CA ARG A 4 13.89 -1.39 -14.84
C ARG A 4 13.29 -2.76 -14.53
N ASP A 5 13.92 -3.53 -13.64
CA ASP A 5 13.45 -4.87 -13.31
C ASP A 5 12.27 -4.80 -12.32
N TYR A 6 12.31 -3.86 -11.38
CA TYR A 6 11.20 -3.60 -10.45
C TYR A 6 9.97 -3.09 -11.18
N GLN A 7 10.15 -2.17 -12.14
CA GLN A 7 9.06 -1.71 -12.99
C GLN A 7 8.36 -2.85 -13.73
N LYS A 8 9.12 -3.78 -14.32
CA LYS A 8 8.51 -4.95 -14.98
C LYS A 8 7.77 -5.85 -14.00
N MET A 9 8.34 -6.10 -12.83
CA MET A 9 7.71 -6.94 -11.80
C MET A 9 6.40 -6.34 -11.30
N PHE A 10 6.39 -5.04 -10.99
CA PHE A 10 5.19 -4.35 -10.50
C PHE A 10 4.10 -4.25 -11.57
N MET A 11 4.47 -4.00 -12.83
CA MET A 11 3.52 -4.07 -13.94
C MET A 11 2.95 -5.49 -14.14
N ALA A 12 3.80 -6.52 -14.05
CA ALA A 12 3.37 -7.91 -14.17
C ALA A 12 2.45 -8.33 -13.03
N ALA A 13 2.65 -7.75 -11.83
CA ALA A 13 1.76 -7.87 -10.69
C ALA A 13 0.46 -7.05 -10.84
N GLY A 14 0.29 -6.28 -11.90
CA GLY A 14 -0.95 -5.55 -12.19
C GLY A 14 -1.00 -4.11 -11.67
N MET A 15 0.13 -3.54 -11.25
CA MET A 15 0.20 -2.11 -10.92
C MET A 15 -0.16 -1.25 -12.14
N PRO A 16 -1.06 -0.26 -12.00
CA PRO A 16 -1.38 0.68 -13.07
C PRO A 16 -0.16 1.48 -13.54
N LYS A 17 0.01 1.61 -14.86
CA LYS A 17 1.16 2.33 -15.45
C LYS A 17 1.28 3.79 -15.00
N ASN A 18 0.17 4.45 -14.70
CA ASN A 18 0.17 5.83 -14.22
C ASN A 18 0.53 5.96 -12.73
N GLN A 19 0.56 4.85 -11.97
CA GLN A 19 0.94 4.82 -10.55
C GLN A 19 2.36 4.29 -10.34
N ILE A 20 2.93 3.60 -11.34
CA ILE A 20 4.16 2.84 -11.12
C ILE A 20 5.39 3.69 -10.83
N GLU A 21 5.51 4.86 -11.47
CA GLU A 21 6.68 5.72 -11.29
C GLU A 21 6.69 6.32 -9.89
N SER A 22 5.57 6.91 -9.45
CA SER A 22 5.46 7.49 -8.11
C SER A 22 5.63 6.45 -7.01
N VAL A 23 5.05 5.26 -7.16
CA VAL A 23 5.20 4.17 -6.18
C VAL A 23 6.64 3.68 -6.10
N LEU A 24 7.29 3.43 -7.25
CA LEU A 24 8.67 2.94 -7.25
C LEU A 24 9.66 3.99 -6.77
N ASP A 25 9.45 5.27 -7.08
CA ASP A 25 10.30 6.34 -6.59
C ASP A 25 10.26 6.42 -5.07
N HIS A 26 9.06 6.36 -4.47
CA HIS A 26 8.91 6.32 -3.01
C HIS A 26 9.50 5.03 -2.42
N PHE A 27 9.14 3.87 -2.96
CA PHE A 27 9.59 2.57 -2.46
C PHE A 27 11.10 2.39 -2.56
N HIS A 28 11.76 2.96 -3.58
CA HIS A 28 13.23 2.95 -3.66
C HIS A 28 13.88 3.90 -2.66
N ALA A 29 13.23 5.02 -2.33
CA ALA A 29 13.75 5.98 -1.37
C ALA A 29 13.59 5.50 0.09
N THR A 30 12.47 4.88 0.44
CA THR A 30 12.11 4.53 1.82
C THR A 30 12.17 3.04 2.11
N GLY A 31 12.03 2.19 1.09
CA GLY A 31 11.82 0.76 1.25
C GLY A 31 10.39 0.38 1.66
N GLU A 32 9.47 1.35 1.68
CA GLU A 32 8.11 1.23 2.21
C GLU A 32 7.07 1.77 1.23
N ALA A 33 5.80 1.45 1.44
CA ALA A 33 4.68 2.09 0.77
C ALA A 33 4.42 3.47 1.41
N ALA A 34 3.95 4.42 0.61
CA ALA A 34 3.62 5.75 1.11
C ALA A 34 2.49 5.71 2.15
N ASP A 35 2.57 6.61 3.12
CA ASP A 35 1.52 6.79 4.13
C ASP A 35 0.17 7.12 3.48
N ILE A 36 -0.89 6.55 4.03
CA ILE A 36 -2.27 6.87 3.64
C ILE A 36 -2.76 7.99 4.55
N THR A 37 -3.19 9.09 3.94
CA THR A 37 -3.64 10.31 4.64
C THR A 37 -5.06 10.72 4.26
N THR A 38 -5.64 10.09 3.23
CA THR A 38 -6.99 10.37 2.75
C THR A 38 -7.76 9.09 2.41
N VAL A 39 -9.10 9.18 2.40
CA VAL A 39 -9.97 8.06 1.99
C VAL A 39 -9.71 7.64 0.54
N ALA A 40 -9.44 8.61 -0.36
CA ALA A 40 -9.15 8.30 -1.76
C ALA A 40 -7.84 7.50 -1.90
N GLU A 41 -6.81 7.83 -1.12
CA GLU A 41 -5.56 7.06 -1.08
C GLU A 41 -5.79 5.65 -0.53
N TYR A 42 -6.63 5.50 0.50
CA TYR A 42 -7.01 4.20 1.05
C TYR A 42 -7.71 3.30 0.02
N ASP A 43 -8.68 3.84 -0.73
CA ASP A 43 -9.40 3.08 -1.76
C ASP A 43 -8.46 2.63 -2.90
N VAL A 44 -7.54 3.51 -3.30
CA VAL A 44 -6.49 3.19 -4.29
C VAL A 44 -5.55 2.12 -3.74
N ALA A 45 -5.07 2.26 -2.51
CA ALA A 45 -4.18 1.31 -1.87
C ALA A 45 -4.79 -0.09 -1.81
N LYS A 46 -6.06 -0.21 -1.40
CA LYS A 46 -6.77 -1.50 -1.39
C LYS A 46 -6.91 -2.11 -2.77
N SER A 47 -7.25 -1.30 -3.75
CA SER A 47 -7.40 -1.76 -5.14
C SER A 47 -6.07 -2.30 -5.67
N ILE A 48 -4.95 -1.61 -5.39
CA ILE A 48 -3.61 -2.06 -5.73
C ILE A 48 -3.25 -3.35 -5.00
N TYR A 49 -3.50 -3.40 -3.68
CA TYR A 49 -3.18 -4.56 -2.85
C TYR A 49 -3.86 -5.82 -3.37
N VAL A 50 -5.17 -5.79 -3.61
CA VAL A 50 -5.93 -6.95 -4.09
C VAL A 50 -5.42 -7.45 -5.45
N VAL A 51 -5.12 -6.55 -6.37
CA VAL A 51 -4.63 -6.92 -7.71
C VAL A 51 -3.24 -7.55 -7.63
N MET A 52 -2.35 -6.95 -6.86
CA MET A 52 -0.96 -7.41 -6.76
C MET A 52 -0.80 -8.67 -5.91
N ASP A 53 -1.57 -8.83 -4.84
CA ASP A 53 -1.51 -10.00 -3.95
C ASP A 53 -1.78 -11.31 -4.70
N ALA A 54 -2.75 -11.30 -5.62
CA ALA A 54 -3.06 -12.44 -6.47
C ALA A 54 -1.89 -12.90 -7.38
N SER A 55 -0.88 -12.05 -7.58
CA SER A 55 0.30 -12.36 -8.39
C SER A 55 1.48 -12.93 -7.60
N VAL A 56 1.44 -12.86 -6.27
CA VAL A 56 2.56 -13.27 -5.41
C VAL A 56 2.41 -14.75 -5.04
N PRO A 57 3.42 -15.60 -5.33
CA PRO A 57 3.41 -16.99 -4.90
C PRO A 57 3.34 -17.11 -3.37
N SER A 58 2.55 -18.07 -2.88
CA SER A 58 2.51 -18.36 -1.44
C SER A 58 3.91 -18.68 -0.91
N GLY A 59 4.33 -17.97 0.15
CA GLY A 59 5.65 -18.12 0.77
C GLY A 59 6.73 -17.19 0.23
N ASP A 60 6.44 -16.35 -0.77
CA ASP A 60 7.33 -15.26 -1.16
C ASP A 60 7.13 -14.04 -0.26
N PHE A 61 8.15 -13.74 0.54
CA PHE A 61 8.20 -12.57 1.43
C PHE A 61 9.35 -11.61 1.09
N HIS A 62 10.11 -11.92 0.03
CA HIS A 62 11.39 -11.27 -0.23
C HIS A 62 11.46 -10.60 -1.59
N SER A 63 10.62 -10.99 -2.55
CA SER A 63 10.55 -10.27 -3.82
C SER A 63 10.16 -8.80 -3.59
N PRO A 64 10.56 -7.89 -4.50
CA PRO A 64 10.17 -6.49 -4.41
C PRO A 64 8.66 -6.28 -4.30
N VAL A 65 7.87 -7.09 -5.02
CA VAL A 65 6.41 -7.06 -5.00
C VAL A 65 5.88 -7.51 -3.65
N ALA A 66 6.38 -8.63 -3.12
CA ALA A 66 5.98 -9.13 -1.80
C ALA A 66 6.32 -8.12 -0.68
N ARG A 67 7.52 -7.55 -0.70
CA ARG A 67 7.95 -6.54 0.28
C ARG A 67 7.10 -5.27 0.21
N TYR A 68 6.77 -4.81 -0.99
CA TYR A 68 5.88 -3.67 -1.17
C TYR A 68 4.47 -3.98 -0.64
N LEU A 69 3.92 -5.16 -0.93
CA LEU A 69 2.61 -5.57 -0.42
C LEU A 69 2.57 -5.67 1.10
N ILE A 70 3.61 -6.22 1.75
CA ILE A 70 3.71 -6.26 3.21
C ILE A 70 3.63 -4.83 3.78
N SER A 71 4.40 -3.89 3.21
CA SER A 71 4.39 -2.50 3.65
C SER A 71 3.05 -1.80 3.35
N LEU A 72 2.47 -2.02 2.17
CA LEU A 72 1.18 -1.47 1.79
C LEU A 72 0.06 -1.97 2.71
N GLY A 73 0.08 -3.26 3.08
CA GLY A 73 -0.86 -3.84 4.03
C GLY A 73 -0.74 -3.19 5.41
N ALA A 74 0.48 -2.94 5.89
CA ALA A 74 0.70 -2.21 7.15
C ALA A 74 0.14 -0.79 7.09
N GLN A 75 0.30 -0.08 5.97
CA GLN A 75 -0.26 1.27 5.78
C GLN A 75 -1.79 1.27 5.75
N ILE A 76 -2.41 0.28 5.10
CA ILE A 76 -3.86 0.08 5.07
C ILE A 76 -4.40 -0.15 6.48
N SER A 77 -3.84 -1.11 7.23
CA SER A 77 -4.26 -1.39 8.60
C SER A 77 -4.04 -0.19 9.52
N GLY A 78 -2.89 0.49 9.41
CA GLY A 78 -2.62 1.68 10.21
C GLY A 78 -3.60 2.83 9.94
N TRP A 79 -4.11 2.98 8.71
CA TRP A 79 -5.18 3.94 8.42
C TRP A 79 -6.51 3.52 9.02
N GLU A 80 -6.88 2.24 8.92
CA GLU A 80 -8.11 1.70 9.50
C GLU A 80 -8.16 1.90 11.02
N ASP A 81 -7.05 1.65 11.71
CA ASP A 81 -6.92 1.86 13.15
C ASP A 81 -7.13 3.34 13.51
N ARG A 82 -6.47 4.28 12.80
CA ARG A 82 -6.64 5.73 13.02
C ARG A 82 -8.08 6.19 12.84
N VAL A 83 -8.74 5.76 11.75
CA VAL A 83 -10.14 6.12 11.48
C VAL A 83 -11.08 5.57 12.56
N ALA A 84 -10.80 4.37 13.08
CA ALA A 84 -11.57 3.79 14.17
C ALA A 84 -11.39 4.57 15.49
N GLU A 85 -10.17 5.00 15.80
CA GLU A 85 -9.85 5.84 16.96
C GLU A 85 -10.57 7.20 16.88
N ASP A 86 -10.50 7.88 15.74
CA ASP A 86 -11.16 9.18 15.52
C ASP A 86 -12.69 9.08 15.66
N ALA A 87 -13.29 7.99 15.19
CA ALA A 87 -14.72 7.72 15.33
C ALA A 87 -15.11 7.48 16.80
N ALA A 88 -14.27 6.77 17.55
CA ALA A 88 -14.48 6.54 18.98
C ALA A 88 -14.42 7.85 19.77
N ASP A 89 -13.44 8.72 19.51
CA ASP A 89 -13.27 9.99 20.23
C ASP A 89 -14.42 10.97 19.96
N THR A 90 -14.93 10.99 18.72
CA THR A 90 -16.12 11.76 18.34
C THR A 90 -17.38 11.29 19.08
N SER A 91 -17.54 9.97 19.27
CA SER A 91 -18.69 9.39 19.98
C SER A 91 -18.70 9.71 21.49
N VAL A 92 -17.52 9.79 22.11
CA VAL A 92 -17.35 10.16 23.52
C VAL A 92 -17.69 11.64 23.74
N SER A 93 -17.30 12.50 22.80
CA SER A 93 -17.54 13.95 22.85
C SER A 93 -19.01 14.35 22.69
N LEU A 94 -19.81 13.58 21.94
CA LEU A 94 -21.25 13.85 21.74
C LEU A 94 -22.14 13.33 22.88
N SER A 95 -21.57 12.55 23.81
CA SER A 95 -22.29 11.88 24.89
C SER A 95 -22.12 12.56 26.26
N SER A 96 -21.44 13.73 26.32
CA SER A 96 -21.09 14.48 27.54
C SER A 96 -21.85 15.79 27.69
#